data_AF-A0A4S0MNZ1-F1
#
_entry.id   AF-A0A4S0MNZ1-F1
#
_cell.length_a   1.000
_cell.length_b   1.000
_cell.length_c   1.000
_cell.angle_alpha   90.00
_cell.angle_beta   90.00
_cell.angle_gamma   90.00
#
_symmetry.space_group_name_H-M   'P 1'
#
loop_
_entity.id
_entity.type
_entity.pdbx_description
1 polymer ?
#
loop_
_entity_poly.entity_id
_entity_poly.type
_entity_poly.pdbx_seq_one_letter_code
_entity_poly.pdbx_strand_id
1 'polypeptide(L)'
;ASFYTTRSIGVPKSAALTITVRGQQWWWQVFYAGSGATSGFQTANEIHIPVRTDVQIRLEGADVIHSFWVPSLAGKQDLIPGRSSSLLLRAEKPGVYRGQ
;
A
#
# COMPACT_ATOMS: atom_id res chain seq x y z
N ALA A 1 3.68 29.04 5.10
CA ALA A 1 3.61 28.22 3.87
C ALA A 1 2.75 27.00 4.17
N SER A 2 1.69 26.78 3.40
CA SER A 2 0.61 25.84 3.74
C SER A 2 0.94 24.41 3.30
N PHE A 3 1.16 23.50 4.24
CA PHE A 3 1.51 22.08 4.00
C PHE A 3 0.30 21.18 3.67
N TYR A 4 -0.91 21.73 3.62
CA TYR A 4 -2.14 20.95 3.49
C TYR A 4 -2.58 20.68 2.03
N THR A 5 -1.99 21.35 1.03
CA THR A 5 -2.46 21.26 -0.37
C THR A 5 -1.80 20.17 -1.21
N THR A 6 -0.71 19.55 -0.75
CA THR A 6 0.03 18.56 -1.56
C THR A 6 -0.49 17.13 -1.42
N ARG A 7 -1.27 16.82 -0.37
CA ARG A 7 -1.71 15.44 -0.08
C ARG A 7 -2.73 14.91 -1.09
N SER A 8 -3.50 15.77 -1.75
CA SER A 8 -4.52 15.39 -2.73
C SER A 8 -3.97 15.13 -4.13
N ILE A 9 -2.72 15.50 -4.43
CA ILE A 9 -2.13 15.39 -5.77
C ILE A 9 -1.59 13.97 -6.05
N GLY A 10 -1.38 13.16 -5.00
CA GLY A 10 -0.72 11.86 -5.12
C GLY A 10 -1.62 10.61 -5.10
N VAL A 11 -2.94 10.73 -4.91
CA VAL A 11 -3.85 9.58 -4.94
C VAL A 11 -4.72 9.68 -6.21
N PRO A 12 -4.49 8.84 -7.24
CA PRO A 12 -5.29 8.85 -8.44
C PRO A 12 -6.75 8.58 -8.08
N LYS A 13 -7.67 9.32 -8.71
CA LYS A 13 -9.13 9.14 -8.55
C LYS A 13 -9.60 7.72 -8.91
N SER A 14 -8.79 6.96 -9.65
CA SER A 14 -8.99 5.55 -9.96
C SER A 14 -7.60 4.88 -10.05
N ALA A 15 -7.15 4.27 -8.95
CA ALA A 15 -5.99 3.37 -9.03
C ALA A 15 -6.43 2.07 -9.71
N ALA A 16 -5.61 1.56 -10.63
CA ALA A 16 -5.93 0.35 -11.40
C ALA A 16 -5.95 -0.91 -10.53
N LEU A 17 -5.22 -0.89 -9.41
CA LEU A 17 -5.20 -1.94 -8.40
C LEU A 17 -5.20 -1.29 -7.01
N THR A 18 -6.06 -1.80 -6.12
CA THR A 18 -6.03 -1.44 -4.69
C THR A 18 -5.68 -2.68 -3.87
N ILE A 19 -4.65 -2.55 -3.03
CA ILE A 19 -4.19 -3.58 -2.10
C ILE A 19 -4.33 -3.04 -0.69
N THR A 20 -4.88 -3.82 0.22
CA THR A 20 -4.88 -3.48 1.64
C THR A 20 -3.76 -4.22 2.34
N VAL A 21 -2.83 -3.48 2.94
CA VAL A 21 -1.76 -4.02 3.78
C VAL A 21 -2.09 -3.70 5.23
N ARG A 22 -2.17 -4.74 6.03
CA ARG A 22 -2.46 -4.66 7.46
C ARG A 22 -1.25 -5.11 8.26
N GLY A 23 -0.77 -4.24 9.15
CA GLY A 23 0.31 -4.56 10.08
C GLY A 23 -0.20 -5.42 11.22
N GLN A 24 0.44 -6.57 11.44
CA GLN A 24 0.24 -7.48 12.56
C GLN A 24 1.58 -7.66 13.28
N GLN A 25 1.60 -7.92 14.58
CA GLN A 25 2.80 -8.40 15.26
C GLN A 25 3.09 -9.86 14.86
N TRP A 26 4.20 -10.22 14.21
CA TRP A 26 5.20 -9.41 13.49
C TRP A 26 5.25 -9.86 12.03
N TRP A 27 4.19 -9.56 11.28
CA TRP A 27 4.04 -9.94 9.88
C TRP A 27 3.06 -9.01 9.15
N TRP A 28 3.15 -9.01 7.83
CA TRP A 28 2.28 -8.21 6.96
C TRP A 28 1.17 -9.08 6.39
N GLN A 29 -0.07 -8.73 6.70
CA GLN A 29 -1.25 -9.33 6.08
C GLN A 29 -1.64 -8.51 4.85
N VAL A 30 -1.73 -9.15 3.69
CA VAL A 30 -1.95 -8.46 2.42
C VAL A 30 -3.23 -8.97 1.78
N PHE A 31 -4.15 -8.07 1.47
CA PHE A 31 -5.42 -8.39 0.83
C PHE A 31 -5.49 -7.78 -0.57
N TYR A 32 -5.77 -8.63 -1.54
CA TYR A 32 -6.06 -8.25 -2.92
C TYR A 32 -7.57 -8.21 -3.12
N ALA A 33 -8.10 -7.03 -3.43
CA ALA A 33 -9.51 -6.90 -3.76
C ALA A 33 -9.80 -7.64 -5.08
N GLY A 34 -10.84 -8.47 -5.06
CA GLY A 34 -11.35 -9.08 -6.27
C GLY A 34 -12.00 -8.05 -7.19
N SER A 35 -12.01 -8.32 -8.50
CA SER A 35 -12.69 -7.49 -9.50
C SER A 35 -13.78 -8.31 -10.20
N GLY A 36 -15.00 -7.77 -10.29
CA GLY A 36 -16.11 -8.43 -10.98
C GLY A 36 -16.44 -9.80 -10.38
N ALA A 37 -16.34 -10.86 -11.20
CA ALA A 37 -16.63 -12.23 -10.80
C ALA A 37 -15.46 -12.94 -10.07
N THR A 38 -14.30 -12.30 -9.92
CA THR A 38 -13.14 -12.89 -9.25
C THR A 38 -13.18 -12.54 -7.76
N SER A 39 -13.12 -13.55 -6.89
CA SER A 39 -13.00 -13.34 -5.45
C SER A 39 -11.63 -12.76 -5.09
N GLY A 40 -11.61 -11.89 -4.08
CA GLY A 40 -10.35 -11.43 -3.50
C GLY A 40 -9.59 -12.57 -2.82
N PHE A 41 -8.30 -12.36 -2.61
CA PHE A 41 -7.44 -13.32 -1.92
C PHE A 41 -6.48 -12.59 -0.96
N GLN A 42 -5.83 -13.37 -0.10
CA GLN A 42 -4.91 -12.86 0.90
C GLN A 42 -3.55 -13.56 0.80
N THR A 43 -2.48 -12.80 0.99
CA THR A 43 -1.11 -13.30 1.13
C THR A 43 -0.48 -12.79 2.44
N ALA A 44 0.76 -13.21 2.70
CA ALA A 44 1.54 -12.77 3.84
C ALA A 44 2.94 -12.34 3.38
N ASN A 45 3.45 -11.22 3.91
CA ASN A 45 4.84 -10.75 3.78
C ASN A 45 5.36 -10.46 2.36
N GLU A 46 4.55 -10.67 1.32
CA GLU A 46 4.92 -10.41 -0.07
C GLU A 46 3.76 -9.73 -0.82
N ILE A 47 4.13 -8.75 -1.65
CA ILE A 47 3.21 -7.98 -2.48
C ILE A 47 3.73 -8.01 -3.93
N HIS A 48 2.92 -8.52 -4.83
CA HIS A 48 3.11 -8.38 -6.27
C HIS A 48 2.26 -7.23 -6.82
N ILE A 49 2.87 -6.40 -7.66
CA ILE A 49 2.21 -5.30 -8.37
C ILE A 49 2.57 -5.34 -9.86
N PRO A 50 1.66 -4.93 -10.76
CA PRO A 50 1.99 -4.72 -12.17
C PRO A 50 2.96 -3.55 -12.34
N VAL A 51 3.86 -3.67 -13.31
CA VAL A 51 4.76 -2.56 -13.68
C VAL A 51 4.02 -1.47 -14.44
N ARG A 52 4.56 -0.24 -14.40
CA ARG A 52 4.04 0.95 -15.09
C ARG A 52 2.56 1.23 -14.81
N THR A 53 2.10 0.84 -13.62
CA THR A 53 0.73 0.94 -13.20
C THR A 53 0.68 1.54 -11.80
N ASP A 54 -0.25 2.45 -11.58
CA ASP A 54 -0.45 3.07 -10.27
C ASP A 54 -1.26 2.14 -9.38
N VAL A 55 -0.67 1.74 -8.27
CA VAL A 55 -1.26 0.84 -7.28
C VAL A 55 -1.47 1.59 -5.97
N GLN A 56 -2.73 1.67 -5.53
CA GLN A 56 -3.05 2.24 -4.23
C GLN A 56 -2.88 1.20 -3.15
N ILE A 57 -1.98 1.46 -2.21
CA ILE A 57 -1.85 0.65 -0.99
C ILE A 57 -2.63 1.33 0.11
N ARG A 58 -3.70 0.69 0.58
CA ARG A 58 -4.40 1.06 1.80
C ARG A 58 -3.66 0.43 2.98
N LEU A 59 -3.42 1.22 4.00
CA LEU A 59 -2.62 0.86 5.16
C LEU A 59 -3.49 0.88 6.42
N GLU A 60 -3.49 -0.24 7.14
CA GLU A 60 -4.28 -0.46 8.36
C GLU A 60 -3.42 -1.02 9.50
N GLY A 61 -3.41 -0.38 10.67
CA GLY A 61 -2.82 -0.96 11.87
C GLY A 61 -3.85 -1.82 12.60
N ALA A 62 -3.51 -3.07 12.94
CA ALA A 62 -4.41 -3.95 13.69
C ALA A 62 -4.17 -3.96 15.20
N ASP A 63 -2.93 -3.73 15.62
CA ASP A 63 -2.51 -3.88 17.01
C ASP A 63 -1.66 -2.70 17.51
N VAL A 64 -0.39 -2.63 17.11
CA VAL A 64 0.55 -1.56 17.44
C VAL A 64 0.83 -0.70 16.21
N ILE A 65 1.61 0.35 16.40
CA ILE A 65 2.06 1.18 15.29
C ILE A 65 3.14 0.41 14.51
N HIS A 66 2.93 0.30 13.21
CA HIS A 66 3.93 -0.21 12.25
C HIS A 66 4.33 0.90 11.29
N SER A 67 5.43 0.73 10.56
CA SER A 67 5.83 1.63 9.48
C SER A 67 6.05 0.81 8.22
N PHE A 68 5.26 1.04 7.17
CA PHE A 68 5.46 0.40 5.87
C PHE A 68 6.40 1.24 5.03
N TRP A 69 7.46 0.63 4.52
CA TRP A 69 8.46 1.33 3.74
C TRP A 69 9.01 0.50 2.58
N VAL A 70 8.95 1.06 1.37
CA VAL A 70 9.61 0.49 0.19
C VAL A 70 10.47 1.58 -0.46
N PRO A 71 11.69 1.83 0.04
CA PRO A 71 12.48 3.03 -0.29
C PRO A 71 12.68 3.25 -1.80
N SER A 72 12.81 2.18 -2.57
CA SER A 72 13.03 2.24 -4.01
C SER A 72 11.78 2.60 -4.83
N LEU A 73 10.58 2.56 -4.23
CA LEU A 73 9.31 2.83 -4.91
C LEU A 73 8.56 4.03 -4.32
N ALA A 74 8.61 4.22 -3.00
CA ALA A 74 7.92 5.32 -2.32
C ALA A 74 8.57 5.65 -0.97
N GLY A 75 8.04 6.70 -0.33
CA GLY A 75 8.38 7.05 1.04
C GLY A 75 7.88 6.04 2.06
N LYS A 76 8.15 6.34 3.33
CA LYS A 76 7.64 5.58 4.48
C LYS A 76 6.28 6.14 4.90
N GLN A 77 5.35 5.26 5.28
CA GLN A 77 4.07 5.64 5.85
C GLN A 77 3.73 4.78 7.07
N ASP A 78 3.34 5.43 8.16
CA ASP A 78 3.00 4.74 9.40
C ASP A 78 1.55 4.22 9.38
N LEU A 79 1.37 3.03 9.94
CA LEU A 79 0.10 2.36 10.18
C LEU A 79 -0.25 2.54 11.64
N ILE A 80 -1.16 3.46 11.92
CA ILE A 80 -1.61 3.75 13.28
C ILE A 80 -2.97 3.06 13.47
N PRO A 81 -3.13 2.17 14.46
CA PRO A 81 -4.42 1.55 14.75
C PRO A 81 -5.55 2.57 14.87
N GLY A 82 -6.68 2.28 14.23
CA GLY A 82 -7.84 3.19 14.17
C GLY A 82 -7.70 4.37 13.20
N ARG A 83 -6.59 4.50 12.46
CA ARG A 83 -6.42 5.52 11.40
C ARG A 83 -6.28 4.88 10.04
N SER A 84 -7.00 5.40 9.06
CA SER A 84 -6.80 5.04 7.66
C SER A 84 -5.66 5.86 7.07
N SER A 85 -4.76 5.18 6.36
CA SER A 85 -3.77 5.84 5.52
C SER A 85 -3.64 5.11 4.19
N SER A 86 -3.04 5.77 3.20
CA SER A 86 -2.74 5.14 1.92
C SER A 86 -1.49 5.75 1.32
N LEU A 87 -0.82 4.97 0.48
CA LEU A 87 0.26 5.42 -0.38
C LEU A 87 -0.01 4.98 -1.83
N LEU A 88 0.61 5.68 -2.77
CA LEU A 88 0.66 5.25 -4.16
C LEU A 88 2.01 4.59 -4.43
N LEU A 89 1.98 3.40 -5.02
CA LEU A 89 3.15 2.70 -5.52
C LEU A 89 3.10 2.59 -7.03
N ARG A 90 4.25 2.77 -7.67
CA ARG A 90 4.45 2.53 -9.10
C ARG A 90 5.86 2.01 -9.33
N ALA A 91 5.98 0.82 -9.90
CA ALA A 91 7.26 0.25 -10.31
C ALA A 91 7.45 0.41 -11.81
N GLU A 92 8.51 1.10 -12.25
CA GLU A 92 8.78 1.31 -13.68
C GLU A 92 9.40 0.10 -14.39
N LYS A 93 10.06 -0.76 -13.60
CA LYS A 93 10.79 -1.95 -14.10
C LYS A 93 10.38 -3.19 -13.31
N PRO A 94 10.31 -4.37 -13.96
CA PRO A 94 10.17 -5.64 -13.23
C PRO A 94 11.35 -5.86 -12.30
N GLY A 95 11.09 -6.46 -11.14
CA GLY A 95 12.13 -6.76 -10.17
C GLY A 95 11.59 -6.99 -8.77
N VAL A 96 12.50 -7.29 -7.85
CA VAL A 96 12.20 -7.44 -6.42
C VAL A 96 12.62 -6.16 -5.71
N TYR A 97 11.68 -5.53 -5.03
CA TYR A 97 11.90 -4.32 -4.25
C TYR A 97 11.80 -4.68 -2.77
N ARG A 98 12.86 -4.40 -2.00
CA ARG A 98 12.88 -4.69 -0.57
C ARG A 98 12.11 -3.62 0.19
N GLY A 99 11.30 -4.08 1.14
CA GLY A 99 10.63 -3.23 2.10
C GLY A 99 10.88 -3.67 3.54
N GLN A 100 10.47 -2.81 4.47
CA GLN A 100 10.47 -3.05 5.91
C GLN A 100 9.13 -2.65 6.50
#